data_AF-A0A164G0V6-F1
#
_entry.id   AF-A0A164G0V6-F1
#
_cell.length_a   1.000
_cell.length_b   1.000
_cell.length_c   1.000
_cell.angle_alpha   90.00
_cell.angle_beta   90.00
_cell.angle_gamma   90.00
#
_symmetry.space_group_name_H-M   'P 1'
#
loop_
_entity.id
_entity.type
_entity.pdbx_description
1 polymer ?
#
loop_
_entity_poly.entity_id
_entity_poly.type
_entity_poly.pdbx_seq_one_letter_code
_entity_poly.pdbx_strand_id
1 'polypeptide(L)'
;KFPNVASFKIPAEIKTLLETKVKNIKPEDWTLDTLKNSGYTLYRFLSELMTSSFTEKYLKTHKKSGKGGKTGTVKREPMEPKIIEEIVVYITQTWKDLKGTTPKLMRKAILKNLGKFLNNMGRKLNK
;
A
#
# COMPACT_ATOMS: atom_id res chain seq x y z
N LYS A 1 -0.38 -17.67 -4.98
CA LYS A 1 -1.78 -17.95 -4.56
C LYS A 1 -2.52 -16.63 -4.45
N PHE A 2 -3.74 -16.54 -4.98
CA PHE A 2 -4.60 -15.38 -4.77
C PHE A 2 -4.98 -15.32 -3.28
N PRO A 3 -5.09 -14.12 -2.66
CA PRO A 3 -5.52 -14.01 -1.28
C PRO A 3 -6.95 -14.54 -1.14
N ASN A 4 -7.22 -15.31 -0.09
CA ASN A 4 -8.61 -15.59 0.28
C ASN A 4 -9.23 -14.29 0.79
N VAL A 5 -10.13 -13.71 -0.01
CA VAL A 5 -10.74 -12.39 0.22
C VAL A 5 -11.51 -12.34 1.54
N ALA A 6 -12.18 -13.43 1.93
CA ALA A 6 -13.03 -13.46 3.11
C ALA A 6 -12.23 -13.43 4.42
N SER A 7 -10.97 -13.87 4.38
CA SER A 7 -10.11 -14.04 5.56
C SER A 7 -8.75 -13.35 5.44
N PHE A 8 -8.54 -12.51 4.42
CA PHE A 8 -7.25 -11.88 4.19
C PHE A 8 -6.84 -11.06 5.43
N LYS A 9 -5.65 -11.37 5.93
CA LYS A 9 -4.90 -10.58 6.88
C LYS A 9 -3.48 -10.44 6.35
N ILE A 10 -2.87 -9.29 6.58
CA ILE A 10 -1.44 -9.14 6.28
C ILE A 10 -0.68 -10.13 7.18
N PRO A 11 0.17 -11.01 6.61
CA PRO A 11 0.95 -11.98 7.38
C PRO A 11 1.75 -11.31 8.49
N ALA A 12 1.78 -11.92 9.68
CA ALA A 12 2.43 -11.36 10.87
C ALA A 12 3.92 -11.09 10.63
N GLU A 13 4.62 -12.00 9.96
CA GLU A 13 6.03 -11.86 9.61
C GLU A 13 6.31 -10.60 8.78
N ILE A 14 5.41 -10.27 7.85
CA ILE A 14 5.51 -9.06 7.03
C ILE A 14 5.25 -7.81 7.89
N LYS A 15 4.28 -7.87 8.82
CA LYS A 15 4.03 -6.78 9.77
C LYS A 15 5.28 -6.50 10.60
N THR A 16 5.82 -7.52 11.25
CA THR A 16 7.03 -7.42 12.09
C THR A 16 8.22 -6.89 11.31
N LEU A 17 8.48 -7.39 10.10
CA LEU A 17 9.59 -6.92 9.27
C LEU A 17 9.48 -5.42 8.97
N LEU A 18 8.30 -4.96 8.54
CA LEU A 18 8.08 -3.57 8.14
C LEU A 18 8.06 -2.62 9.34
N GLU A 19 7.47 -3.02 10.46
CA GLU A 19 7.47 -2.25 11.69
C GLU A 19 8.89 -2.06 12.24
N THR A 20 9.72 -3.11 12.23
CA THR A 20 11.14 -3.02 12.61
C THR A 20 11.90 -2.04 11.71
N LYS A 21 11.68 -2.10 10.39
CA LYS A 21 12.26 -1.12 9.46
C LYS A 21 11.87 0.30 9.82
N VAL A 22 10.58 0.56 10.11
CA VAL A 22 10.10 1.90 10.49
C VAL A 22 10.73 2.36 11.80
N LYS A 23 10.82 1.50 12.82
CA LYS A 23 11.48 1.83 14.09
C LYS A 23 12.94 2.23 13.90
N ASN A 24 13.66 1.57 12.98
CA ASN A 24 15.09 1.84 12.75
C ASN A 24 15.36 3.14 11.99
N ILE A 25 14.38 3.70 11.29
CA ILE A 25 14.56 4.87 10.41
C ILE A 25 13.79 6.10 10.86
N LYS A 26 12.84 5.97 11.79
CA LYS A 26 11.90 7.02 12.15
C LYS A 26 12.29 7.67 13.48
N PRO A 27 12.94 8.85 13.45
CA PRO A 27 12.98 9.80 14.55
C PRO A 27 11.58 10.22 15.00
N GLU A 28 11.46 10.57 16.28
CA GLU A 28 10.21 10.99 16.94
C GLU A 28 9.56 12.25 16.34
N ASP A 29 10.33 13.05 15.57
CA ASP A 29 9.88 14.33 15.01
C ASP A 29 9.41 14.27 13.55
N TRP A 30 9.34 13.09 12.94
CA TRP A 30 8.98 13.00 11.53
C TRP A 30 7.55 13.46 11.23
N THR A 31 7.42 14.26 10.17
CA THR A 31 6.14 14.66 9.57
C THR A 31 5.89 13.87 8.28
N LEU A 32 4.70 14.02 7.67
CA LEU A 32 4.43 13.48 6.33
C LEU A 32 5.41 14.04 5.27
N ASP A 33 5.83 15.29 5.38
CA ASP A 33 6.79 15.88 4.45
C ASP A 33 8.20 15.33 4.64
N THR A 34 8.63 15.13 5.90
CA THR A 34 9.89 14.43 6.20
C THR A 34 9.88 13.02 5.61
N LEU A 35 8.78 12.27 5.81
CA LEU A 35 8.63 10.93 5.24
C LEU A 35 8.63 10.94 3.71
N LYS A 36 8.02 11.95 3.07
CA LYS A 36 7.98 12.06 1.61
C LYS A 36 9.37 12.28 1.00
N ASN A 37 10.26 12.96 1.72
CA ASN A 37 11.61 13.31 1.28
C ASN A 37 12.68 12.35 1.83
N SER A 38 12.30 11.32 2.60
CA SER A 38 13.24 10.34 3.13
C SER A 38 13.61 9.26 2.11
N GLY A 39 14.69 8.52 2.38
CA GLY A 39 15.06 7.33 1.59
C GLY A 39 14.05 6.17 1.68
N TYR A 40 13.10 6.26 2.62
CA TYR A 40 12.07 5.25 2.85
C TYR A 40 10.69 5.89 3.00
N THR A 41 10.15 6.28 1.85
CA THR A 41 8.86 6.96 1.76
C THR A 41 7.67 6.04 2.05
N LEU A 42 6.49 6.65 2.27
CA LEU A 42 5.22 5.93 2.36
C LEU A 42 4.96 5.06 1.10
N TYR A 43 5.39 5.51 -0.08
CA TYR A 43 5.27 4.72 -1.31
C TYR A 43 6.19 3.49 -1.29
N ARG A 44 7.41 3.62 -0.75
CA ARG A 44 8.35 2.50 -0.61
C ARG A 44 7.83 1.48 0.41
N PHE A 45 7.41 1.94 1.59
CA PHE A 45 6.75 1.09 2.59
C PHE A 45 5.58 0.31 1.98
N LEU A 46 4.68 1.01 1.29
CA LEU A 46 3.53 0.38 0.66
C LEU A 46 3.93 -0.61 -0.43
N SER A 47 4.93 -0.27 -1.25
CA SER A 47 5.41 -1.17 -2.29
C SER A 47 5.92 -2.48 -1.70
N GLU A 48 6.75 -2.40 -0.64
CA GLU A 48 7.28 -3.57 0.05
C GLU A 48 6.18 -4.40 0.72
N LEU A 49 5.20 -3.75 1.35
CA LEU A 49 4.02 -4.44 1.89
C LEU A 49 3.28 -5.20 0.80
N MET A 50 3.00 -4.55 -0.33
CA MET A 50 2.21 -5.13 -1.40
C MET A 50 2.95 -6.27 -2.10
N THR A 51 4.25 -6.12 -2.40
CA THR A 51 5.03 -7.18 -3.05
C THR A 51 5.30 -8.36 -2.11
N SER A 52 5.35 -8.14 -0.81
CA SER A 52 5.52 -9.23 0.17
C SER A 52 4.19 -9.96 0.43
N SER A 53 3.06 -9.24 0.41
CA SER A 53 1.75 -9.80 0.80
C SER A 53 1.00 -10.46 -0.36
N PHE A 54 1.33 -10.12 -1.61
CA PHE A 54 0.59 -10.57 -2.78
C PHE A 54 1.51 -11.08 -3.87
N THR A 55 1.05 -12.10 -4.59
CA THR A 55 1.75 -12.55 -5.80
C THR A 55 1.74 -11.49 -6.89
N GLU A 56 2.78 -11.51 -7.71
CA GLU A 56 2.92 -10.66 -8.89
C GLU A 56 1.69 -10.72 -9.81
N LYS A 57 1.16 -11.92 -10.07
CA LYS A 57 -0.07 -12.13 -10.86
C LYS A 57 -1.25 -11.34 -10.30
N TYR A 58 -1.46 -11.38 -8.99
CA TYR A 58 -2.52 -10.62 -8.32
C TYR A 58 -2.34 -9.11 -8.53
N LEU A 59 -1.14 -8.60 -8.27
CA LEU A 59 -0.82 -7.18 -8.42
C LEU A 59 -0.97 -6.69 -9.87
N LYS A 60 -0.69 -7.55 -10.85
CA LYS A 60 -0.87 -7.27 -12.28
C LYS A 60 -2.36 -7.17 -12.66
N THR A 61 -3.18 -8.13 -12.23
CA THR A 61 -4.58 -8.22 -12.67
C THR A 61 -5.54 -7.34 -11.86
N HIS A 62 -5.14 -6.84 -10.69
CA HIS A 62 -6.03 -6.07 -9.81
C HIS A 62 -5.72 -4.58 -9.75
N LYS A 63 -6.74 -3.73 -9.70
CA LYS A 63 -6.65 -2.27 -9.52
C LYS A 63 -7.32 -1.82 -8.22
N LYS A 64 -6.98 -0.64 -7.70
CA LYS A 64 -7.55 -0.13 -6.44
C LYS A 64 -9.08 -0.02 -6.47
N SER A 65 -9.68 0.32 -7.62
CA SER A 65 -11.12 0.48 -7.74
C SER A 65 -11.60 0.23 -9.17
N GLY A 66 -12.85 -0.19 -9.33
CA GLY A 66 -13.54 -0.36 -10.63
C GLY A 66 -13.58 0.91 -11.50
N LYS A 67 -13.49 2.08 -10.88
CA LYS A 67 -13.57 3.39 -11.55
C LYS A 67 -12.29 3.73 -12.33
N GLY A 68 -12.46 4.22 -13.55
CA GLY A 68 -11.39 4.65 -14.44
C GLY A 68 -10.75 3.51 -15.25
N GLY A 69 -10.36 3.85 -16.47
CA GLY A 69 -9.73 2.99 -17.47
C GLY A 69 -9.87 3.66 -18.85
N LYS A 70 -8.81 3.67 -19.66
CA LYS A 70 -8.94 4.12 -21.06
C LYS A 70 -9.65 3.01 -21.84
N THR A 71 -10.59 3.38 -22.71
CA THR A 71 -11.19 2.45 -23.67
C THR A 71 -10.07 1.72 -24.43
N GLY A 72 -10.18 0.39 -24.57
CA GLY A 72 -9.16 -0.45 -25.20
C GLY A 72 -8.02 -0.94 -24.28
N THR A 73 -8.07 -0.66 -22.97
CA THR A 73 -7.09 -1.23 -22.02
C THR A 73 -7.58 -2.54 -21.38
N VAL A 74 -6.64 -3.44 -21.06
CA VAL A 74 -6.91 -4.72 -20.39
C VAL A 74 -7.75 -4.49 -19.13
N LYS A 75 -8.89 -5.19 -19.05
CA LYS A 75 -9.78 -5.13 -17.88
C LYS A 75 -9.05 -5.73 -16.67
N ARG A 76 -9.05 -4.97 -15.57
CA ARG A 76 -8.46 -5.36 -14.28
C ARG A 76 -9.55 -5.39 -13.22
N GLU A 77 -9.49 -6.38 -12.35
CA GLU A 77 -10.47 -6.59 -11.28
C GLU A 77 -10.23 -5.56 -10.16
N PRO A 78 -11.28 -5.00 -9.53
CA PRO A 78 -11.10 -4.18 -8.35
C PRO A 78 -10.59 -5.03 -7.19
N MET A 79 -9.62 -4.50 -6.42
CA MET A 79 -9.27 -5.08 -5.14
C MET A 79 -10.45 -4.98 -4.19
N GLU A 80 -10.60 -6.03 -3.40
CA GLU A 80 -11.68 -6.18 -2.44
C GLU A 80 -11.60 -5.10 -1.35
N PRO A 81 -12.71 -4.41 -1.03
CA PRO A 81 -12.70 -3.29 -0.09
C PRO A 81 -12.11 -3.65 1.28
N LYS A 82 -12.36 -4.87 1.78
CA LYS A 82 -11.81 -5.35 3.06
C LYS A 82 -10.28 -5.45 3.05
N ILE A 83 -9.70 -5.86 1.92
CA ILE A 83 -8.23 -5.92 1.75
C ILE A 83 -7.65 -4.51 1.77
N ILE A 84 -8.30 -3.58 1.07
CA ILE A 84 -7.88 -2.17 1.07
C ILE A 84 -7.96 -1.59 2.48
N GLU A 85 -9.02 -1.91 3.23
CA GLU A 85 -9.18 -1.44 4.61
C GLU A 85 -8.11 -2.01 5.54
N GLU A 86 -7.81 -3.31 5.49
CA GLU A 86 -6.72 -3.92 6.27
C GLU A 86 -5.38 -3.23 5.99
N ILE A 87 -5.06 -2.93 4.72
CA ILE A 87 -3.85 -2.20 4.33
C ILE A 87 -3.85 -0.78 4.91
N VAL A 88 -4.97 -0.06 4.80
CA VAL A 88 -5.08 1.33 5.29
C VAL A 88 -4.95 1.38 6.81
N VAL A 89 -5.65 0.50 7.53
CA VAL A 89 -5.61 0.41 8.99
C VAL A 89 -4.20 0.10 9.45
N TYR A 90 -3.57 -0.92 8.86
CA TYR A 90 -2.20 -1.30 9.20
C TYR A 90 -1.21 -0.15 9.01
N ILE A 91 -1.16 0.46 7.82
CA ILE A 91 -0.21 1.55 7.55
C ILE A 91 -0.49 2.77 8.45
N THR A 92 -1.76 3.08 8.69
CA THR A 92 -2.13 4.20 9.58
C THR A 92 -1.60 3.96 11.00
N GLN A 93 -1.72 2.73 11.50
CA GLN A 93 -1.21 2.37 12.81
C GLN A 93 0.33 2.38 12.88
N THR A 94 1.00 1.83 11.87
CA THR A 94 2.48 1.81 11.81
C THR A 94 3.07 3.23 11.80
N TRP A 95 2.38 4.18 11.18
CA TRP A 95 2.82 5.57 11.04
C TRP A 95 2.03 6.56 11.92
N LYS A 96 1.42 6.07 13.02
CA LYS A 96 0.52 6.88 13.86
C LYS A 96 1.21 8.08 14.52
N ASP A 97 2.49 7.96 14.89
CA ASP A 97 3.21 9.03 15.60
C ASP A 97 3.90 10.02 14.63
N LEU A 98 3.43 10.16 13.39
CA LEU A 98 3.92 11.24 12.53
C LEU A 98 3.31 12.57 12.99
N LYS A 99 4.16 13.55 13.30
CA LYS A 99 3.71 14.88 13.74
C LYS A 99 2.89 15.56 12.64
N GLY A 100 1.88 16.33 13.07
CA GLY A 100 0.99 17.07 12.17
C GLY A 100 0.12 16.21 11.25
N THR A 101 0.04 14.90 11.51
CA THR A 101 -0.72 13.97 10.65
C THR A 101 -2.02 13.55 11.32
N THR A 102 -3.11 13.53 10.55
CA THR A 102 -4.40 12.97 11.00
C THR A 102 -4.69 11.65 10.29
N PRO A 103 -5.51 10.75 10.87
CA PRO A 103 -5.93 9.52 10.20
C PRO A 103 -6.54 9.75 8.81
N LYS A 104 -7.29 10.85 8.63
CA LYS A 104 -7.88 11.25 7.34
C LYS A 104 -6.81 11.61 6.31
N LEU A 105 -5.79 12.37 6.71
CA LEU A 105 -4.67 12.73 5.83
C LEU A 105 -3.84 11.50 5.44
N MET A 106 -3.52 10.65 6.42
CA MET A 106 -2.80 9.40 6.21
C MET A 106 -3.55 8.47 5.25
N ARG A 107 -4.85 8.24 5.48
CA ARG A 107 -5.72 7.45 4.59
C ARG A 107 -5.69 7.96 3.16
N LYS A 108 -5.77 9.29 2.95
CA LYS A 108 -5.70 9.89 1.61
C LYS A 108 -4.35 9.62 0.94
N ALA A 109 -3.26 9.73 1.68
CA ALA A 109 -1.90 9.45 1.18
C ALA A 109 -1.73 7.97 0.81
N ILE A 110 -2.19 7.05 1.66
CA ILE A 110 -2.14 5.60 1.42
C ILE A 110 -2.91 5.24 0.15
N LEU A 111 -4.17 5.67 0.03
CA LEU A 111 -5.01 5.35 -1.14
C LEU A 111 -4.45 5.90 -2.45
N LYS A 112 -3.82 7.09 -2.41
CA LYS A 112 -3.12 7.66 -3.57
C LYS A 112 -1.93 6.80 -3.98
N ASN A 113 -1.08 6.42 -3.02
CA ASN A 113 0.08 5.56 -3.28
C ASN A 113 -0.32 4.15 -3.74
N LEU A 114 -1.40 3.57 -3.20
CA LEU A 114 -1.91 2.26 -3.62
C LEU A 114 -2.39 2.26 -5.06
N GLY A 115 -3.13 3.30 -5.46
CA GLY A 115 -3.53 3.48 -6.85
C GLY A 115 -2.32 3.62 -7.78
N LYS A 116 -1.33 4.43 -7.40
CA LYS A 116 -0.09 4.60 -8.16
C LYS A 116 0.68 3.28 -8.30
N PHE A 117 0.86 2.55 -7.21
CA PHE A 117 1.58 1.28 -7.18
C PHE A 117 0.93 0.24 -8.11
N LEU A 118 -0.38 -0.01 -7.96
CA LEU A 118 -1.08 -1.00 -8.79
C LEU A 118 -1.07 -0.61 -10.26
N ASN A 119 -1.17 0.69 -10.59
CA ASN A 119 -1.06 1.14 -11.98
C ASN A 119 0.35 0.89 -12.55
N ASN A 120 1.40 1.11 -11.76
CA ASN A 120 2.77 0.82 -12.15
C ASN A 120 3.00 -0.68 -12.35
N MET A 121 2.50 -1.52 -11.45
CA MET A 121 2.59 -2.99 -11.58
C MET A 121 1.87 -3.50 -12.82
N GLY A 122 0.67 -2.99 -13.10
CA GLY A 122 -0.05 -3.33 -14.33
C GLY A 122 0.71 -2.97 -15.61
N ARG A 123 1.48 -1.88 -15.61
CA ARG A 123 2.33 -1.49 -16.77
C ARG A 123 3.61 -2.31 -16.86
N LYS A 124 4.32 -2.47 -15.74
CA LYS A 124 5.64 -3.12 -15.69
C LYS A 124 5.56 -4.57 -16.15
N LEU A 125 4.46 -5.24 -15.85
CA LEU A 125 4.29 -6.68 -16.04
C LEU A 125 3.51 -7.05 -17.29
N ASN A 126 2.96 -6.06 -18.01
CA ASN A 126 2.34 -6.24 -19.34
C ASN A 126 3.36 -6.11 -20.49
N LYS A 127 4.63 -5.84 -20.18
CA LYS A 127 5.77 -6.01 -21.08
C LYS A 127 6.34 -7.41 -20.87
#